data_AF-A0A839PGG1-F1
#
_entry.id   AF-A0A839PGG1-F1
#
_cell.length_a   1.000
_cell.length_b   1.000
_cell.length_c   1.000
_cell.angle_alpha   90.00
_cell.angle_beta   90.00
_cell.angle_gamma   90.00
#
_symmetry.space_group_name_H-M   'P 1'
#
loop_
_entity.id
_entity.type
_entity.pdbx_description
1 polymer ?
#
loop_
_entity_poly.entity_id
_entity_poly.type
_entity_poly.pdbx_seq_one_letter_code
_entity_poly.pdbx_strand_id
1 'polypeptide(L)'
;MTTTAEATPLNDRELVLTRLIDAPREKLYRAWTDPELLKQWFAPLPYTTPHAELDVRPGGASLIIMRSPDGQDMPNRGVYLEVVENERIVATDAYVRAWEPSEKPFMTLILTFENEAGKTRYTARVRHWSAADCKAHGEMGFHEGWGQCTDQLAALVARI
;
A
#
# COMPACT_ATOMS: atom_id res chain seq x y z
N MET A 1 14.18 -0.76 -26.82
CA MET A 1 14.42 0.14 -25.68
C MET A 1 13.11 0.87 -25.42
N THR A 2 12.31 0.38 -24.47
CA THR A 2 11.08 1.05 -24.06
C THR A 2 11.46 1.88 -22.85
N THR A 3 11.51 3.19 -23.02
CA THR A 3 11.81 4.13 -21.94
C THR A 3 10.69 4.02 -20.92
N THR A 4 10.97 3.41 -19.77
CA THR A 4 9.94 3.27 -18.74
C THR A 4 9.78 4.60 -18.02
N ALA A 5 8.66 5.27 -18.29
CA ALA A 5 8.32 6.53 -17.64
C ALA A 5 8.17 6.28 -16.13
N GLU A 6 8.83 7.09 -15.31
CA GLU A 6 8.50 7.19 -13.89
C GLU A 6 7.04 7.65 -13.77
N ALA A 7 6.29 7.01 -12.88
CA ALA A 7 4.92 7.40 -12.62
C ALA A 7 4.90 8.76 -11.93
N THR A 8 4.48 9.80 -12.63
CA THR A 8 4.30 11.15 -12.07
C THR A 8 2.91 11.29 -11.42
N PRO A 9 2.79 12.14 -10.38
CA PRO A 9 1.49 12.58 -9.88
C PRO A 9 0.64 13.19 -10.99
N LEU A 10 -0.64 12.82 -11.05
CA LEU A 10 -1.58 13.37 -12.05
C LEU A 10 -2.07 14.78 -11.72
N ASN A 11 -2.04 15.16 -10.44
CA ASN A 11 -2.48 16.46 -9.92
C ASN A 11 -1.86 16.74 -8.53
N ASP A 12 -2.27 17.83 -7.89
CA ASP A 12 -1.79 18.30 -6.57
C ASP A 12 -2.36 17.52 -5.37
N ARG A 13 -3.09 16.43 -5.60
CA ARG A 13 -3.68 15.56 -4.57
C ARG A 13 -3.19 14.12 -4.62
N GLU A 14 -2.18 13.84 -5.43
CA GLU A 14 -1.63 12.50 -5.61
C GLU A 14 -0.15 12.45 -5.18
N LEU A 15 0.19 11.44 -4.39
CA LEU A 15 1.58 11.03 -4.15
C LEU A 15 1.82 9.69 -4.85
N VAL A 16 3.01 9.53 -5.42
CA VAL A 16 3.34 8.34 -6.21
C VAL A 16 4.72 7.83 -5.85
N LEU A 17 4.84 6.52 -5.69
CA LEU A 17 6.10 5.81 -5.57
C LEU A 17 6.14 4.67 -6.58
N THR A 18 7.24 4.58 -7.34
CA THR A 18 7.50 3.45 -8.25
C THR A 18 8.82 2.80 -7.92
N ARG A 19 8.85 1.46 -7.96
CA ARG A 19 10.05 0.64 -7.82
C ARG A 19 10.02 -0.50 -8.83
N LEU A 20 11.19 -0.86 -9.34
CA LEU A 20 11.38 -2.09 -10.08
C LEU A 20 11.90 -3.15 -9.12
N ILE A 21 11.08 -4.16 -8.82
CA ILE A 21 11.37 -5.20 -7.82
C ILE A 21 11.70 -6.50 -8.55
N ASP A 22 12.80 -7.14 -8.18
CA ASP A 22 13.30 -8.37 -8.81
C ASP A 22 12.55 -9.62 -8.31
N ALA A 23 11.26 -9.65 -8.59
CA ALA A 23 10.36 -10.76 -8.31
C ALA A 23 9.17 -10.72 -9.27
N PRO A 24 8.56 -11.88 -9.56
CA PRO A 24 7.35 -11.95 -10.37
C PRO A 24 6.15 -11.34 -9.62
N ARG A 25 5.20 -10.78 -10.37
CA ARG A 25 4.06 -9.99 -9.84
C ARG A 25 3.20 -10.77 -8.85
N GLU A 26 3.12 -12.09 -9.04
CA GLU A 26 2.39 -13.03 -8.20
C GLU A 26 2.89 -13.01 -6.75
N LYS A 27 4.21 -12.85 -6.54
CA LYS A 27 4.78 -12.76 -5.18
C LYS A 27 4.44 -11.45 -4.50
N LEU A 28 4.47 -10.33 -5.23
CA LEU A 28 4.12 -9.03 -4.68
C LEU A 28 2.63 -8.95 -4.35
N TYR A 29 1.77 -9.46 -5.24
CA TYR A 29 0.35 -9.54 -4.99
C TYR A 29 0.04 -10.41 -3.78
N ARG A 30 0.67 -11.59 -3.66
CA ARG A 30 0.54 -12.45 -2.49
C ARG A 30 1.00 -11.74 -1.20
N ALA A 31 2.12 -11.01 -1.23
CA ALA A 31 2.60 -10.27 -0.05
C ALA A 31 1.64 -9.16 0.43
N TRP A 32 0.78 -8.64 -0.46
CA TRP A 32 -0.27 -7.67 -0.15
C TRP A 32 -1.60 -8.28 0.30
N THR A 33 -1.84 -9.55 -0.01
CA THR A 33 -3.16 -10.19 0.12
C THR A 33 -3.18 -11.35 1.12
N ASP A 34 -2.01 -11.88 1.48
CA ASP A 34 -1.83 -12.85 2.55
C ASP A 34 -1.54 -12.10 3.88
N PRO A 35 -2.42 -12.17 4.89
CA PRO A 35 -2.25 -11.45 6.14
C PRO A 35 -0.98 -11.87 6.91
N GLU A 36 -0.56 -13.13 6.78
CA GLU A 36 0.66 -13.61 7.46
C GLU A 36 1.92 -13.05 6.81
N LEU A 37 1.89 -12.82 5.49
CA LEU A 37 2.97 -12.14 4.80
C LEU A 37 2.96 -10.63 5.07
N LEU A 38 1.80 -9.99 5.01
CA LEU A 38 1.65 -8.54 5.20
C LEU A 38 2.25 -8.07 6.53
N LYS A 39 2.02 -8.83 7.61
CA LYS A 39 2.58 -8.55 8.95
C LYS A 39 4.11 -8.44 9.00
N GLN A 40 4.81 -9.01 8.03
CA GLN A 40 6.27 -9.09 8.03
C GLN A 40 6.96 -7.86 7.41
N TRP A 41 6.23 -6.99 6.72
CA TRP A 41 6.86 -5.91 5.94
C TRP A 41 6.07 -4.59 5.89
N PHE A 42 4.77 -4.58 6.19
CA PHE A 42 3.91 -3.43 5.94
C PHE A 42 4.28 -2.17 6.74
N ALA A 43 4.63 -2.33 8.02
CA ALA A 43 5.08 -1.22 8.86
C ALA A 43 6.59 -0.96 8.67
N PRO A 44 7.03 0.30 8.51
CA PRO A 44 8.45 0.61 8.40
C PRO A 44 9.11 0.41 9.77
N LEU A 45 10.24 -0.31 9.82
CA LEU A 45 11.00 -0.47 11.06
C LEU A 45 11.39 0.91 11.63
N PRO A 46 11.31 1.12 12.96
CA PRO A 46 11.09 0.12 14.02
C PRO A 46 9.62 -0.18 14.36
N TYR A 47 8.64 0.32 13.59
CA TYR A 47 7.23 -0.08 13.78
C TYR A 47 7.04 -1.53 13.38
N THR A 48 6.00 -2.16 13.94
CA THR A 48 5.62 -3.54 13.63
C THR A 48 4.18 -3.62 13.18
N THR A 49 3.80 -4.74 12.56
CA THR A 49 2.41 -5.04 12.22
C THR A 49 1.96 -6.28 12.99
N PRO A 50 1.53 -6.14 14.27
CA PRO A 50 1.14 -7.29 15.10
C PRO A 50 -0.12 -8.00 14.61
N HIS A 51 -0.99 -7.32 13.85
CA HIS A 51 -2.29 -7.84 13.45
C HIS A 51 -2.68 -7.42 12.03
N ALA A 52 -3.25 -8.34 11.28
CA ALA A 52 -3.82 -8.08 9.96
C ALA A 52 -5.02 -9.02 9.70
N GLU A 53 -6.15 -8.43 9.31
CA GLU A 53 -7.34 -9.13 8.81
C GLU A 53 -7.68 -8.55 7.43
N LEU A 54 -7.80 -9.40 6.41
CA LEU A 54 -7.99 -8.99 5.02
C LEU A 54 -9.09 -9.84 4.37
N ASP A 55 -10.22 -9.24 4.01
CA ASP A 55 -11.23 -9.84 3.12
C ASP A 55 -10.98 -9.35 1.68
N VAL A 56 -10.06 -10.02 0.98
CA VAL A 56 -9.48 -9.53 -0.28
C VAL A 56 -10.43 -9.73 -1.47
N ARG A 57 -11.46 -8.90 -1.53
CA ARG A 57 -12.44 -8.82 -2.61
C ARG A 57 -13.09 -7.43 -2.62
N PRO A 58 -13.67 -6.95 -3.72
CA PRO A 58 -14.43 -5.70 -3.72
C PRO A 58 -15.52 -5.69 -2.61
N GLY A 59 -15.56 -4.61 -1.84
CA GLY A 59 -16.42 -4.42 -0.68
C GLY A 59 -15.98 -5.17 0.59
N GLY A 60 -14.91 -5.97 0.53
CA GLY A 60 -14.33 -6.62 1.69
C GLY A 60 -13.57 -5.63 2.57
N ALA A 61 -13.66 -5.82 3.89
CA ALA A 61 -13.00 -4.96 4.87
C ALA A 61 -11.56 -5.41 5.15
N SER A 62 -10.72 -4.47 5.55
CA SER A 62 -9.39 -4.72 6.09
C SER A 62 -9.17 -4.02 7.42
N LEU A 63 -8.39 -4.66 8.29
CA LEU A 63 -7.87 -4.08 9.52
C LEU A 63 -6.39 -4.47 9.64
N ILE A 64 -5.52 -3.47 9.59
CA ILE A 64 -4.08 -3.64 9.80
C ILE A 64 -3.69 -2.79 11.01
N ILE A 65 -3.19 -3.41 12.07
CA ILE A 65 -2.70 -2.67 13.23
C ILE A 65 -1.20 -2.46 13.05
N MET A 66 -0.79 -1.21 12.97
CA MET A 66 0.62 -0.83 13.13
C MET A 66 0.89 -0.53 14.59
N ARG A 67 2.05 -0.92 15.11
CA ARG A 67 2.45 -0.67 16.49
C ARG A 67 3.77 0.09 16.54
N SER A 68 3.80 1.17 17.30
CA SER A 68 5.01 1.96 17.54
C SER A 68 6.01 1.20 18.43
N PRO A 69 7.28 1.61 18.46
CA PRO A 69 8.27 1.03 19.38
C PRO A 69 7.87 1.12 20.86
N ASP A 70 7.10 2.15 21.22
CA ASP A 70 6.59 2.37 22.58
C ASP A 70 5.32 1.54 22.89
N GLY A 71 4.86 0.72 21.93
CA GLY A 71 3.71 -0.16 22.09
C GLY A 71 2.36 0.47 21.77
N GLN A 72 2.32 1.69 21.22
CA GLN A 72 1.07 2.34 20.82
C GLN A 72 0.52 1.70 19.54
N ASP A 73 -0.75 1.32 19.56
CA ASP A 73 -1.45 0.76 18.39
C ASP A 73 -2.13 1.84 17.54
N MET A 74 -1.95 1.73 16.22
CA MET A 74 -2.54 2.57 15.19
C MET A 74 -3.34 1.67 14.24
N PRO A 75 -4.67 1.59 14.39
CA PRO A 75 -5.50 0.78 13.50
C PRO A 75 -5.69 1.47 12.15
N ASN A 76 -5.30 0.78 11.07
CA ASN A 76 -5.55 1.18 9.70
C ASN A 76 -6.71 0.34 9.18
N ARG A 77 -7.90 0.95 9.17
CA ARG A 77 -9.13 0.32 8.66
C ARG A 77 -9.35 0.74 7.21
N GLY A 78 -9.92 -0.16 6.42
CA GLY A 78 -10.30 0.19 5.06
C GLY A 78 -11.23 -0.82 4.42
N VAL A 79 -11.56 -0.53 3.17
CA VAL A 79 -12.35 -1.36 2.29
C VAL A 79 -11.65 -1.46 0.94
N TYR A 80 -11.62 -2.67 0.37
CA TYR A 80 -11.16 -2.91 -1.00
C TYR A 80 -12.23 -2.43 -1.99
N LEU A 81 -11.83 -1.61 -2.96
CA LEU A 81 -12.69 -1.09 -4.02
C LEU A 81 -12.58 -1.94 -5.29
N GLU A 82 -11.37 -2.39 -5.61
CA GLU A 82 -11.06 -3.21 -6.79
C GLU A 82 -9.93 -4.17 -6.45
N VAL A 83 -10.05 -5.42 -6.88
CA VAL A 83 -9.03 -6.45 -6.72
C VAL A 83 -8.95 -7.23 -8.03
N VAL A 84 -7.85 -7.06 -8.75
CA VAL A 84 -7.52 -7.82 -9.96
C VAL A 84 -6.27 -8.62 -9.66
N GLU A 85 -6.43 -9.94 -9.63
CA GLU A 85 -5.38 -10.86 -9.20
C GLU A 85 -4.07 -10.60 -9.96
N ASN A 86 -2.98 -10.44 -9.22
CA ASN A 86 -1.62 -10.21 -9.74
C ASN A 86 -1.43 -8.93 -10.56
N GLU A 87 -2.40 -8.01 -10.61
CA GLU A 87 -2.35 -6.82 -11.47
C GLU A 87 -2.65 -5.52 -10.73
N ARG A 88 -3.72 -5.50 -9.92
CA ARG A 88 -4.20 -4.26 -9.29
C ARG A 88 -4.89 -4.51 -7.96
N ILE A 89 -4.62 -3.63 -7.00
CA ILE A 89 -5.41 -3.52 -5.76
C ILE A 89 -5.77 -2.05 -5.57
N VAL A 90 -7.04 -1.77 -5.33
CA VAL A 90 -7.52 -0.44 -4.92
C VAL A 90 -8.21 -0.58 -3.57
N ALA A 91 -7.81 0.25 -2.61
CA ALA A 91 -8.39 0.28 -1.27
C ALA A 91 -8.55 1.72 -0.79
N THR A 92 -9.45 1.94 0.18
CA THR A 92 -9.65 3.26 0.79
C THR A 92 -9.93 3.13 2.27
N ASP A 93 -9.57 4.16 3.03
CA ASP A 93 -9.96 4.35 4.42
C ASP A 93 -11.25 5.18 4.56
N ALA A 94 -11.95 5.47 3.45
CA ALA A 94 -13.20 6.20 3.46
C ALA A 94 -14.34 5.48 4.20
N TYR A 95 -14.18 4.17 4.40
CA TYR A 95 -15.08 3.32 5.16
C TYR A 95 -14.27 2.46 6.12
N VAL A 96 -14.78 2.29 7.34
CA VAL A 96 -14.13 1.42 8.35
C VAL A 96 -14.47 -0.06 8.17
N ARG A 97 -15.60 -0.34 7.52
CA ARG A 97 -16.08 -1.66 7.04
C ARG A 97 -17.32 -1.43 6.17
N ALA A 98 -17.54 -2.28 5.16
CA ALA A 98 -18.74 -2.23 4.30
C ALA A 98 -19.12 -0.78 3.89
N TRP A 99 -20.29 -0.30 4.33
CA TRP A 99 -20.81 1.05 4.03
C TRP A 99 -20.77 2.01 5.21
N GLU A 100 -19.98 1.72 6.24
CA GLU A 100 -19.84 2.57 7.42
C GLU A 100 -18.74 3.61 7.18
N PRO A 101 -19.09 4.91 7.01
CA PRO A 101 -18.11 5.94 6.71
C PRO A 101 -17.10 6.11 7.84
N SER A 102 -15.85 6.40 7.49
CA SER A 102 -14.88 6.87 8.49
C SER A 102 -15.13 8.32 8.86
N GLU A 103 -14.79 8.70 10.10
CA GLU A 103 -14.94 10.07 10.58
C GLU A 103 -14.02 11.05 9.85
N LYS A 104 -12.84 10.58 9.45
CA LYS A 104 -11.81 11.37 8.78
C LYS A 104 -11.12 10.52 7.71
N PRO A 105 -11.72 10.42 6.51
CA PRO A 105 -11.11 9.67 5.42
C PRO A 105 -9.85 10.41 4.96
N PHE A 106 -8.76 9.70 4.72
CA PHE A 106 -7.48 10.31 4.35
C PHE A 106 -7.12 10.04 2.89
N MET A 107 -7.35 8.82 2.40
CA MET A 107 -6.83 8.43 1.08
C MET A 107 -7.56 7.28 0.36
N THR A 108 -7.33 7.23 -0.94
CA THR A 108 -7.49 6.03 -1.78
C THR A 108 -6.12 5.56 -2.22
N LEU A 109 -5.78 4.31 -1.89
CA LEU A 109 -4.58 3.62 -2.34
C LEU A 109 -4.86 2.85 -3.63
N ILE A 110 -3.99 3.02 -4.62
CA ILE A 110 -4.01 2.28 -5.89
C ILE A 110 -2.63 1.65 -6.08
N LEU A 111 -2.59 0.34 -6.12
CA LEU A 111 -1.40 -0.47 -6.37
C LEU A 111 -1.51 -1.10 -7.75
N THR A 112 -0.43 -1.04 -8.53
CA THR A 112 -0.30 -1.82 -9.77
C THR A 112 0.97 -2.67 -9.75
N PHE A 113 0.86 -3.85 -10.39
CA PHE A 113 1.93 -4.84 -10.50
C PHE A 113 2.13 -5.18 -11.98
N GLU A 114 3.02 -4.46 -12.65
CA GLU A 114 3.26 -4.62 -14.09
C GLU A 114 4.51 -5.46 -14.34
N ASN A 115 4.42 -6.47 -15.20
CA ASN A 115 5.58 -7.26 -15.58
C ASN A 115 6.51 -6.44 -16.51
N GLU A 116 7.78 -6.37 -16.14
CA GLU A 116 8.83 -5.71 -16.90
C GLU A 116 10.05 -6.63 -16.96
N ALA A 117 10.19 -7.36 -18.07
CA ALA A 117 11.28 -8.29 -18.32
C ALA A 117 11.50 -9.33 -17.19
N GLY A 118 10.42 -9.87 -16.61
CA GLY A 118 10.47 -10.86 -15.53
C GLY A 118 10.58 -10.27 -14.13
N LYS A 119 10.72 -8.95 -14.02
CA LYS A 119 10.62 -8.16 -12.78
C LYS A 119 9.24 -7.54 -12.68
N THR A 120 8.92 -6.97 -11.52
CA THR A 120 7.67 -6.22 -11.33
C THR A 120 7.95 -4.74 -11.18
N ARG A 121 7.38 -3.94 -12.08
CA ARG A 121 7.15 -2.52 -11.84
C ARG A 121 6.00 -2.39 -10.86
N TYR A 122 6.35 -2.12 -9.62
CA TYR A 122 5.42 -1.84 -8.54
C TYR A 122 5.19 -0.33 -8.46
N THR A 123 3.93 0.09 -8.58
CA THR A 123 3.55 1.49 -8.41
C THR A 123 2.49 1.60 -7.34
N ALA A 124 2.77 2.40 -6.30
CA ALA A 124 1.81 2.84 -5.32
C ALA A 124 1.42 4.29 -5.62
N ARG A 125 0.13 4.52 -5.90
CA ARG A 125 -0.46 5.86 -6.00
C ARG A 125 -1.41 6.06 -4.84
N VAL A 126 -1.25 7.19 -4.17
CA VAL A 126 -2.08 7.59 -3.03
C VAL A 126 -2.78 8.89 -3.38
N ARG A 127 -4.11 8.82 -3.49
CA ARG A 127 -4.96 9.97 -3.79
C ARG A 127 -5.61 10.48 -2.52
N HIS A 128 -5.58 11.79 -2.33
CA HIS A 128 -6.12 12.46 -1.16
C HIS A 128 -7.36 13.28 -1.52
N TRP A 129 -8.21 13.56 -0.53
CA TRP A 129 -9.40 14.37 -0.73
C TRP A 129 -9.07 15.84 -1.03
N SER A 130 -8.05 16.38 -0.37
CA SER A 130 -7.59 17.75 -0.54
C SER A 130 -6.09 17.83 -0.85
N ALA A 131 -5.68 18.93 -1.48
CA ALA A 131 -4.26 19.24 -1.68
C ALA A 131 -3.54 19.47 -0.34
N ALA A 132 -4.25 19.95 0.68
CA ALA A 132 -3.69 20.13 2.03
C ALA A 132 -3.35 18.79 2.69
N ASP A 133 -4.24 17.79 2.60
CA ASP A 133 -3.97 16.45 3.12
C ASP A 133 -2.81 15.77 2.37
N CYS A 134 -2.78 15.93 1.04
CA CYS A 134 -1.68 15.43 0.21
C CYS A 134 -0.32 16.04 0.62
N LYS A 135 -0.29 17.36 0.82
CA LYS A 135 0.89 18.07 1.28
C LYS A 135 1.32 17.60 2.68
N ALA A 136 0.36 17.49 3.61
CA ALA A 136 0.62 17.02 4.96
C ALA A 136 1.19 15.59 4.97
N HIS A 137 0.64 14.68 4.15
CA HIS A 137 1.17 13.32 4.01
C HIS A 137 2.62 13.31 3.48
N GLY A 138 2.90 14.17 2.49
CA GLY A 138 4.26 14.36 1.98
C GLY A 138 5.23 14.82 3.06
N GLU A 139 4.83 15.84 3.85
CA GLU A 139 5.63 16.39 4.96
C GLU A 139 5.81 15.41 6.12
N MET A 140 4.85 14.50 6.34
CA MET A 140 4.96 13.38 7.28
C MET A 140 5.94 12.29 6.83
N GLY A 141 6.56 12.44 5.65
CA GLY A 141 7.61 11.53 5.17
C GLY A 141 7.09 10.38 4.32
N PHE A 142 5.99 10.56 3.56
CA PHE A 142 5.43 9.53 2.67
C PHE A 142 6.50 8.76 1.88
N HIS A 143 7.40 9.46 1.18
CA HIS A 143 8.39 8.81 0.32
C HIS A 143 9.46 8.03 1.10
N GLU A 144 9.82 8.49 2.30
CA GLU A 144 10.78 7.80 3.17
C GLU A 144 10.12 6.56 3.78
N GLY A 145 8.98 6.72 4.44
CA GLY A 145 8.25 5.62 5.07
C GLY A 145 7.82 4.55 4.06
N TRP A 146 7.17 4.95 2.96
CA TRP A 146 6.76 4.02 1.91
C TRP A 146 7.95 3.39 1.19
N GLY A 147 9.06 4.14 1.08
CA GLY A 147 10.33 3.63 0.57
C GLY A 147 10.84 2.45 1.41
N GLN A 148 10.95 2.65 2.73
CA GLN A 148 11.36 1.61 3.67
C GLN A 148 10.44 0.38 3.63
N CYS A 149 9.11 0.59 3.63
CA CYS A 149 8.16 -0.51 3.47
C CYS A 149 8.38 -1.28 2.16
N THR A 150 8.67 -0.58 1.06
CA THR A 150 8.89 -1.21 -0.24
C THR A 150 10.22 -1.97 -0.30
N ASP A 151 11.27 -1.51 0.39
CA ASP A 151 12.53 -2.24 0.52
C ASP A 151 12.33 -3.53 1.35
N GLN A 152 11.54 -3.45 2.44
CA GLN A 152 11.13 -4.61 3.23
C GLN A 152 10.29 -5.61 2.41
N LEU A 153 9.37 -5.11 1.58
CA LEU A 153 8.61 -5.93 0.63
C LEU A 153 9.53 -6.65 -0.34
N ALA A 154 10.48 -5.93 -0.95
CA ALA A 154 11.45 -6.50 -1.89
C ALA A 154 12.27 -7.63 -1.23
N ALA A 155 12.73 -7.43 0.00
CA ALA A 155 13.43 -8.45 0.78
C ALA A 155 12.55 -9.67 1.09
N LEU A 156 11.26 -9.47 1.40
CA LEU A 156 10.31 -10.57 1.60
C LEU A 156 10.06 -11.37 0.32
N VAL A 157 9.78 -10.72 -0.81
CA VAL A 157 9.42 -11.45 -2.04
C VAL A 157 10.60 -12.20 -2.66
N ALA A 158 11.83 -11.84 -2.30
CA ALA A 158 13.03 -12.57 -2.69
C ALA A 158 13.15 -13.95 -2.00
N ARG A 159 12.50 -14.15 -0.84
CA ARG A 159 12.62 -15.38 -0.02
C ARG A 159 11.42 -16.34 -0.08
N ILE A 160 10.30 -15.92 -0.67
CA ILE A 160 9.08 -16.75 -0.79
C ILE A 160 8.83 -17.21 -2.22
#